data_AF-A0A2B8A1F5-F1
#
_entry.id   AF-A0A2B8A1F5-F1
#
_cell.length_a   1.000
_cell.length_b   1.000
_cell.length_c   1.000
_cell.angle_alpha   90.00
_cell.angle_beta   90.00
_cell.angle_gamma   90.00
#
_symmetry.space_group_name_H-M   'P 1'
#
loop_
_entity.id
_entity.type
_entity.pdbx_description
1 polymer ?
#
loop_
_entity_poly.entity_id
_entity_poly.type
_entity_poly.pdbx_seq_one_letter_code
_entity_poly.pdbx_strand_id
1 'polypeptide(L)' 'MKTFSRRTDLFYVNRANKPVDLSAYQLLDAHISYGTKNKIASFFVSAKNILNQNYMEVYGYSVLRFTLTVGSTIKF' A
#
# COMPACT_ATOMS: atom_id res chain seq x y z
N MET A 1 19.95 -16.46 -2.24
CA MET A 1 18.68 -16.41 -1.49
C MET A 1 18.58 -15.02 -0.88
N LYS A 2 17.69 -14.14 -1.38
CA LYS A 2 17.54 -12.78 -0.85
C LYS A 2 16.70 -12.86 0.44
N THR A 3 17.37 -12.87 1.59
CA THR A 3 16.69 -12.78 2.89
C THR A 3 16.16 -11.36 3.03
N PHE A 4 14.83 -11.19 3.05
CA PHE A 4 14.23 -9.90 3.42
C PHE A 4 14.66 -9.60 4.86
N SER A 5 15.52 -8.60 5.04
CA SER A 5 16.03 -8.21 6.36
C SER A 5 14.87 -7.89 7.30
N ARG A 6 14.92 -8.39 8.54
CA ARG A 6 13.96 -8.01 9.59
C ARG A 6 13.97 -6.48 9.74
N ARG A 7 12.80 -5.86 9.68
CA ARG A 7 12.64 -4.42 9.92
C ARG A 7 12.31 -4.21 11.39
N THR A 8 13.17 -3.51 12.10
CA THR A 8 12.95 -3.08 13.48
C THR A 8 12.50 -1.63 13.49
N ASP A 9 11.48 -1.30 14.29
CA ASP A 9 11.02 0.07 14.55
C ASP A 9 11.22 0.43 16.01
N LEU A 10 11.28 1.72 16.35
CA LEU A 10 11.41 2.20 17.73
C LEU A 10 10.05 2.74 18.20
N PHE A 11 9.43 2.02 19.14
CA PHE A 11 8.18 2.43 19.76
C PHE A 11 8.45 3.06 21.13
N TYR A 12 7.99 4.30 21.33
CA TYR A 12 8.16 5.01 22.60
C TYR A 12 7.08 4.58 23.61
N VAL A 13 7.51 3.94 24.68
CA VAL A 13 6.62 3.50 25.76
C VAL A 13 7.30 3.65 27.11
N ASN A 14 6.58 4.13 28.13
CA ASN A 14 7.10 4.30 29.49
C ASN A 14 8.42 5.09 29.59
N ARG A 15 8.50 6.25 28.91
CA ARG A 15 9.67 7.15 28.90
C ARG A 15 10.94 6.59 28.24
N ALA A 16 10.85 5.48 27.50
CA ALA A 16 11.97 4.92 26.75
C ALA A 16 11.54 4.43 25.36
N ASN A 17 12.48 4.46 24.41
CA ASN A 17 12.29 3.83 23.10
C ASN A 17 12.58 2.33 23.21
N LYS A 18 11.63 1.50 22.80
CA LYS A 18 11.81 0.05 22.73
C LYS A 18 11.81 -0.42 21.27
N PRO A 19 12.80 -1.25 20.86
CA PRO A 19 12.77 -1.85 19.54
C PRO A 19 11.61 -2.84 19.44
N VAL A 20 10.90 -2.81 18.32
CA VAL A 20 9.85 -3.76 17.98
C VAL A 20 10.12 -4.34 16.60
N ASP A 21 10.05 -5.66 16.48
CA ASP A 21 10.18 -6.35 15.21
C ASP A 21 8.88 -6.26 14.42
N LEU A 22 8.97 -5.78 13.17
CA LEU A 22 7.85 -5.82 12.24
C LEU A 22 7.97 -7.05 11.36
N SER A 23 6.87 -7.80 11.30
CA SER A 23 6.75 -8.97 10.43
C SER A 23 6.93 -8.58 8.97
N ALA A 24 7.67 -9.41 8.23
CA ALA A 24 7.74 -9.28 6.79
C ALA A 24 6.36 -9.56 6.18
N TYR A 25 5.98 -8.77 5.18
CA TYR A 25 4.70 -8.89 4.48
C TYR A 25 4.91 -8.74 2.97
N GLN A 26 3.94 -9.22 2.20
CA GLN A 26 3.90 -9.08 0.75
C GLN A 26 2.57 -8.47 0.35
N LEU A 27 2.61 -7.46 -0.51
CA LEU A 27 1.42 -6.82 -1.05
C LEU A 27 1.31 -7.10 -2.54
N LEU A 28 0.09 -7.37 -2.98
CA LEU A 28 -0.25 -7.45 -4.39
C LEU A 28 -1.13 -6.25 -4.72
N ASP A 29 -0.63 -5.38 -5.59
CA ASP A 29 -1.34 -4.22 -6.12
C ASP A 29 -1.49 -4.41 -7.64
N ALA A 30 -2.64 -4.02 -8.19
CA ALA A 30 -2.88 -4.00 -9.62
C ALA A 30 -3.43 -2.65 -10.06
N HIS A 31 -2.97 -2.17 -11.20
CA HIS A 31 -3.43 -0.93 -11.81
C HIS A 31 -3.67 -1.14 -13.29
N ILE A 32 -4.86 -0.77 -13.75
CA ILE A 32 -5.26 -0.84 -15.16
C ILE A 32 -5.78 0.53 -15.55
N SER A 33 -5.26 1.04 -16.67
CA SER A 33 -5.71 2.30 -17.25
C SER A 33 -6.04 2.12 -18.72
N TYR A 34 -7.09 2.78 -19.18
CA TYR A 34 -7.51 2.80 -20.58
C TYR A 34 -7.78 4.24 -21.03
N GLY A 35 -7.23 4.63 -22.17
CA GLY A 35 -7.42 5.95 -22.75
C GLY A 35 -7.89 5.86 -24.20
N THR A 36 -8.73 6.80 -24.62
CA THR A 36 -9.11 6.90 -26.04
C THR A 36 -7.94 7.46 -26.86
N LYS A 37 -7.84 7.08 -28.15
CA LYS A 37 -6.75 7.56 -29.04
C LYS A 37 -6.64 9.09 -29.10
N ASN A 38 -7.78 9.79 -29.02
CA ASN A 38 -7.83 11.24 -29.06
C ASN A 38 -7.58 11.88 -27.68
N LYS A 39 -7.30 11.09 -26.64
CA LYS A 39 -7.06 11.52 -25.24
C LYS A 39 -8.18 12.36 -24.61
N ILE A 40 -9.37 12.35 -25.21
CA ILE A 40 -10.56 13.07 -24.75
C ILE A 40 -11.10 12.43 -23.45
N ALA A 41 -10.95 11.12 -23.32
CA ALA A 41 -11.38 10.38 -22.14
C ALA A 41 -10.33 9.35 -21.73
N SER A 42 -10.10 9.25 -20.43
CA SER A 42 -9.30 8.19 -19.82
C SER A 42 -9.99 7.64 -18.58
N PHE A 43 -9.86 6.35 -18.36
CA PHE A 43 -10.40 5.63 -17.22
C PHE A 43 -9.26 4.85 -16.56
N PHE A 44 -9.30 4.72 -15.25
CA PHE A 44 -8.38 3.86 -14.53
C PHE A 44 -9.09 3.15 -13.38
N VAL A 45 -8.58 1.97 -13.07
CA VAL A 45 -8.96 1.15 -11.92
C VAL A 45 -7.66 0.75 -11.23
N SER A 46 -7.58 1.01 -9.93
CA SER A 46 -6.45 0.66 -9.09
C SER A 46 -6.95 -0.13 -7.89
N ALA A 47 -6.44 -1.34 -7.72
CA ALA A 47 -6.71 -2.18 -6.57
C ALA A 47 -5.40 -2.33 -5.77
N LYS A 48 -5.44 -1.93 -4.50
CA LYS A 48 -4.31 -2.03 -3.56
C LYS A 48 -4.59 -3.10 -2.52
N ASN A 49 -3.54 -3.80 -2.10
CA ASN A 49 -3.60 -4.87 -1.10
C ASN A 49 -4.66 -5.93 -1.46
N ILE A 50 -4.60 -6.47 -2.69
CA ILE A 50 -5.55 -7.43 -3.25
C ILE A 50 -5.65 -8.71 -2.40
N LEU A 51 -4.53 -9.13 -1.80
CA LEU A 51 -4.48 -10.27 -0.88
C LEU A 51 -5.04 -9.95 0.52
N ASN A 52 -5.48 -8.70 0.75
CA ASN A 52 -6.02 -8.20 2.00
C ASN A 52 -5.15 -8.55 3.22
N GLN A 53 -3.83 -8.42 3.07
CA GLN A 53 -2.88 -8.71 4.12
C GLN A 53 -3.00 -7.66 5.23
N ASN A 54 -2.97 -8.11 6.49
CA ASN A 54 -2.83 -7.24 7.64
C ASN A 54 -1.34 -7.03 7.89
N TYR A 55 -0.86 -5.80 7.70
CA TYR A 55 0.52 -5.42 7.89
C TYR A 55 0.63 -4.09 8.62
N MET A 56 1.84 -3.72 9.03
CA MET A 56 2.15 -2.44 9.63
C MET A 56 3.38 -1.86 8.93
N GLU A 57 3.31 -0.59 8.55
CA GLU A 57 4.48 0.15 8.03
C GLU A 57 5.25 0.82 9.16
N VAL A 58 4.52 1.38 10.12
CA VAL A 58 5.02 1.96 11.36
C VAL A 58 4.28 1.28 12.50
N TYR A 59 5.00 0.89 13.53
CA TYR A 59 4.39 0.17 14.64
C TYR A 59 3.30 1.03 15.31
N GLY A 60 2.12 0.45 15.52
CA GLY A 60 0.98 1.12 16.15
C GLY A 60 0.10 1.96 15.21
N TYR A 61 0.43 2.07 13.92
CA TYR A 61 -0.40 2.78 12.93
C TYR A 61 -1.11 1.82 11.99
N SER A 62 -2.40 2.06 11.77
CA SER A 62 -3.21 1.31 10.81
C SER A 62 -2.88 1.72 9.39
N VAL A 63 -2.70 0.72 8.53
CA VAL A 63 -2.55 0.89 7.08
C VAL A 63 -3.88 0.65 6.38
N LEU A 64 -3.97 1.11 5.12
CA LEU A 64 -5.09 0.80 4.27
C LEU A 64 -5.12 -0.71 3.97
N ARG A 65 -6.27 -1.33 4.24
CA ARG A 65 -6.59 -2.71 3.86
C ARG A 65 -6.83 -2.78 2.34
N PHE A 66 -7.51 -3.83 1.86
CA PHE A 66 -7.95 -3.86 0.47
C PHE A 66 -8.68 -2.56 0.09
N THR A 67 -8.15 -1.86 -0.92
CA THR A 67 -8.68 -0.56 -1.34
C THR A 67 -8.81 -0.54 -2.86
N LEU A 68 -10.01 -0.24 -3.34
CA LEU A 68 -10.30 -0.09 -4.77
C LEU A 68 -10.55 1.39 -5.08
N THR A 69 -9.82 1.92 -6.04
CA THR A 69 -9.98 3.28 -6.56
C THR A 69 -10.29 3.22 -8.04
N VAL A 70 -11.36 3.88 -8.45
CA VAL A 70 -11.76 4.00 -9.85
C VAL A 70 -11.82 5.48 -10.17
N GLY A 71 -11.34 5.88 -11.34
CA GLY A 71 -11.41 7.26 -11.78
C GLY A 71 -11.55 7.39 -13.29
N SER A 72 -12.11 8.52 -13.70
CA SER A 72 -12.19 8.92 -15.09
C SER A 72 -11.77 10.38 -15.23
N THR A 73 -11.29 10.74 -16.42
CA THR A 73 -10.94 12.12 -16.75
C THR A 73 -11.46 12.40 -18.15
N ILE A 74 -12.16 13.52 -18.29
CA ILE A 74 -12.66 14.04 -19.56
C ILE A 74 -11.99 15.39 -19.78
N LYS A 75 -11.35 15.54 -20.94
CA LYS A 75 -10.74 16.81 -21.37
C LYS A 75 -11.66 17.46 -22.39
N PHE A 76 -12.06 18.70 -22.10
CA PHE A 76 -12.81 19.58 -22.99
C PHE A 76 -11.86 20.46 -23.79
#